data_AF-A0AAV7S3Y7-F1
#
_entry.id   AF-A0AAV7S3Y7-F1
#
_cell.length_a   1.000
_cell.length_b   1.000
_cell.length_c   1.000
_cell.angle_alpha   90.00
_cell.angle_beta   90.00
_cell.angle_gamma   90.00
#
_symmetry.space_group_name_H-M   'P 1'
#
loop_
_entity.id
_entity.type
_entity.pdbx_description
1 polymer ?
#
loop_
_entity_poly.entity_id
_entity_poly.type
_entity_poly.pdbx_seq_one_letter_code
_entity_poly.pdbx_strand_id
1 'polypeptide(L)'
;MGTQGQEMGAQGQEMGAQGEEMWTQAQEGHDMGTQGQEMGAHGVEIGRQGQEIGAQGHEMGAQGQEMGAQGEEMWTQAQEGHDMGTQGQEMGAHGVEIGRQGQEIRAQGHEMGTQGQEIKRQGQEIAA
;
A
#
# COMPACT_ATOMS: atom_id res chain seq x y z
N MET A 1 21.57 -5.57 66.27
CA MET A 1 21.17 -6.61 65.29
C MET A 1 19.85 -6.31 64.58
N GLY A 2 18.92 -5.52 65.15
CA GLY A 2 17.62 -5.24 64.49
C GLY A 2 17.66 -4.28 63.29
N THR A 3 18.55 -3.28 63.27
CA THR A 3 18.60 -2.24 62.23
C THR A 3 19.17 -2.73 60.91
N GLN A 4 20.24 -3.53 60.96
CA GLN A 4 20.89 -4.11 59.78
C GLN A 4 19.99 -5.09 59.02
N GLY A 5 19.17 -5.88 59.73
CA GLY A 5 18.20 -6.78 59.09
C GLY A 5 17.04 -6.03 58.45
N GLN A 6 16.63 -4.90 59.02
CA GLN A 6 15.61 -4.02 58.44
C GLN A 6 16.13 -3.30 57.20
N GLU A 7 17.37 -2.80 57.21
CA GLU A 7 18.02 -2.22 56.02
C GLU A 7 18.16 -3.24 54.89
N MET A 8 18.61 -4.46 55.19
CA MET A 8 18.73 -5.53 54.19
C MET A 8 17.35 -5.93 53.61
N GLY A 9 16.32 -5.97 54.47
CA GLY A 9 14.94 -6.23 54.04
C GLY A 9 14.38 -5.13 53.14
N ALA A 10 14.65 -3.86 53.47
CA ALA A 10 14.26 -2.72 52.64
C ALA A 10 14.98 -2.73 51.28
N GLN A 11 16.29 -3.01 51.27
CA GLN A 11 17.06 -3.16 50.03
C GLN A 11 16.56 -4.32 49.17
N GLY A 12 16.16 -5.44 49.78
CA GLY A 12 15.57 -6.57 49.07
C GLY A 12 14.23 -6.23 48.41
N GLN A 13 13.39 -5.43 49.08
CA GLN A 13 12.13 -4.95 48.51
C GLN A 13 12.35 -3.96 47.37
N GLU A 14 13.31 -3.03 47.52
CA GLU A 14 13.67 -2.07 46.47
C GLU A 14 14.20 -2.78 45.22
N MET A 15 15.07 -3.78 45.40
CA MET A 15 15.62 -4.58 44.30
C MET A 15 14.53 -5.44 43.64
N GLY A 16 13.55 -5.93 44.41
CA GLY A 16 12.38 -6.62 43.90
C GLY A 16 11.51 -5.70 43.03
N ALA A 17 11.21 -4.49 43.50
CA ALA A 17 10.44 -3.50 42.74
C ALA A 17 11.15 -3.09 41.44
N GLN A 18 12.46 -2.85 41.49
CA GLN A 18 13.26 -2.58 40.28
C GLN A 18 13.24 -3.75 39.30
N GLY A 19 13.26 -5.00 39.80
CA GLY A 19 13.12 -6.20 38.98
C GLY A 19 11.77 -6.28 38.25
N GLU A 20 10.68 -5.95 38.94
CA GLU A 20 9.33 -5.91 38.36
C GLU A 20 9.19 -4.80 37.31
N GLU A 21 9.75 -3.62 37.56
CA GLU A 21 9.78 -2.51 36.59
C GLU A 21 10.55 -2.89 35.33
N MET A 22 11.75 -3.47 35.46
CA MET A 22 12.53 -3.95 34.32
C MET A 22 11.80 -5.04 33.53
N TRP A 23 11.12 -5.96 34.21
CA TRP A 23 10.35 -7.01 33.54
C TRP A 23 9.18 -6.44 32.75
N THR A 24 8.46 -5.48 33.32
CA THR A 24 7.34 -4.80 32.65
C THR A 24 7.82 -4.04 31.42
N GLN A 25 8.93 -3.29 31.55
CA GLN A 25 9.52 -2.56 30.42
C GLN A 25 10.01 -3.50 29.31
N ALA A 26 10.53 -4.68 29.66
CA ALA A 26 10.92 -5.69 28.67
C ALA A 26 9.71 -6.28 27.92
N GLN A 27 8.57 -6.47 28.60
CA GLN A 27 7.32 -6.89 27.96
C GLN A 27 6.79 -5.82 27.01
N GLU A 28 6.76 -4.55 27.43
CA GLU A 28 6.33 -3.43 26.59
C GLU A 28 7.19 -3.30 25.31
N GLY A 29 8.52 -3.47 25.43
CA GLY A 29 9.43 -3.49 24.28
C GLY A 29 9.16 -4.66 23.33
N HIS A 30 8.87 -5.85 23.87
CA HIS A 30 8.48 -7.00 23.06
C HIS A 30 7.18 -6.74 22.31
N ASP A 31 6.16 -6.22 22.99
CA ASP A 31 4.84 -5.94 22.41
C ASP A 31 4.94 -4.89 21.30
N MET A 32 5.69 -3.80 21.51
CA MET A 32 5.98 -2.82 20.46
C MET A 32 6.71 -3.45 19.27
N GLY A 33 7.68 -4.33 19.53
CA GLY A 33 8.36 -5.11 18.49
C GLY A 33 7.40 -5.92 17.62
N THR A 34 6.46 -6.63 18.25
CA THR A 34 5.44 -7.41 17.53
C THR A 34 4.49 -6.52 16.73
N GLN A 35 4.03 -5.42 17.31
CA GLN A 35 3.13 -4.47 16.64
C GLN A 35 3.81 -3.84 15.40
N GLY A 36 5.09 -3.49 15.52
CA GLY A 36 5.88 -2.96 14.40
C GLY A 36 6.04 -3.97 13.26
N GLN A 37 6.25 -5.25 13.59
CA GLN A 37 6.31 -6.33 12.59
C GLN A 37 4.97 -6.51 11.85
N GLU A 38 3.84 -6.49 12.58
CA GLU A 38 2.51 -6.60 12.00
C GLU A 38 2.21 -5.43 11.05
N MET A 39 2.50 -4.19 11.46
CA MET A 39 2.40 -3.03 10.56
C MET A 39 3.32 -3.15 9.35
N GLY A 40 4.55 -3.64 9.55
CA GLY A 40 5.50 -3.93 8.48
C GLY A 40 4.91 -4.88 7.43
N ALA A 41 4.30 -5.97 7.87
CA ALA A 41 3.65 -6.95 7.00
C ALA A 41 2.44 -6.34 6.26
N HIS A 42 1.62 -5.56 6.96
CA HIS A 42 0.46 -4.91 6.35
C HIS A 42 0.86 -3.88 5.28
N GLY A 43 1.92 -3.10 5.52
CA GLY A 43 2.46 -2.18 4.52
C GLY A 43 2.95 -2.90 3.26
N VAL A 44 3.55 -4.09 3.39
CA VAL A 44 3.93 -4.92 2.23
C VAL A 44 2.70 -5.40 1.44
N GLU A 45 1.64 -5.82 2.14
CA GLU A 45 0.40 -6.28 1.50
C GLU A 45 -0.28 -5.16 0.70
N ILE A 46 -0.43 -3.97 1.29
CA ILE A 46 -0.96 -2.78 0.62
C ILE A 46 -0.09 -2.41 -0.59
N GLY A 47 1.24 -2.45 -0.43
CA GLY A 47 2.16 -2.18 -1.52
C GLY A 47 1.97 -3.13 -2.71
N ARG A 48 1.77 -4.43 -2.43
CA ARG A 48 1.48 -5.46 -3.43
C ARG A 48 0.15 -5.21 -4.13
N GLN A 49 -0.90 -4.87 -3.39
CA GLN A 49 -2.20 -4.54 -3.96
C GLN A 49 -2.12 -3.31 -4.88
N GLY A 50 -1.37 -2.29 -4.50
CA GLY A 50 -1.11 -1.13 -5.34
C GLY A 50 -0.44 -1.49 -6.67
N GLN A 51 0.52 -2.43 -6.66
CA GLN A 51 1.14 -2.95 -7.88
C GLN A 51 0.16 -3.69 -8.79
N GLU A 52 -0.74 -4.52 -8.22
CA GLU A 52 -1.77 -5.23 -8.99
C GLU A 52 -2.75 -4.26 -9.66
N ILE A 53 -3.22 -3.25 -8.92
CA ILE A 53 -4.08 -2.19 -9.46
C ILE A 53 -3.33 -1.41 -10.56
N GLY A 54 -2.06 -1.08 -10.32
CA GLY A 54 -1.20 -0.45 -11.32
C GLY A 54 -1.15 -1.23 -12.63
N ALA A 55 -0.95 -2.54 -12.55
CA ALA A 55 -0.93 -3.44 -13.70
C ALA A 55 -2.28 -3.49 -14.45
N GLN A 56 -3.40 -3.53 -13.72
CA GLN A 56 -4.74 -3.46 -14.33
C GLN A 56 -4.94 -2.14 -15.09
N GLY A 57 -4.49 -1.01 -14.52
CA GLY A 57 -4.51 0.28 -15.21
C GLY A 57 -3.64 0.31 -16.47
N HIS A 58 -2.51 -0.41 -16.48
CA HIS A 58 -1.71 -0.60 -17.70
C HIS A 58 -2.46 -1.39 -18.79
N GLU A 59 -3.09 -2.50 -18.43
CA GLU A 59 -3.86 -3.34 -19.37
C GLU A 59 -5.04 -2.57 -19.98
N MET A 60 -5.82 -1.89 -19.15
CA MET A 60 -6.93 -1.05 -19.61
C MET A 60 -6.44 0.08 -20.51
N GLY A 61 -5.32 0.72 -20.17
CA GLY A 61 -4.69 1.73 -21.01
C GLY A 61 -4.33 1.20 -22.41
N ALA A 62 -3.79 -0.02 -22.49
CA ALA A 62 -3.45 -0.65 -23.76
C ALA A 62 -4.71 -1.01 -24.58
N GLN A 63 -5.75 -1.55 -23.94
CA GLN A 63 -7.04 -1.83 -24.60
C GLN A 63 -7.67 -0.55 -25.18
N GLY A 64 -7.60 0.56 -24.44
CA GLY A 64 -8.07 1.85 -24.92
C GLY A 64 -7.32 2.33 -26.18
N GLN A 65 -6.00 2.14 -26.23
CA GLN A 65 -5.20 2.46 -27.41
C GLN A 65 -5.55 1.58 -28.61
N GLU A 66 -5.73 0.28 -28.40
CA GLU A 66 -6.12 -0.65 -29.47
C GLU A 66 -7.49 -0.29 -30.05
N MET A 67 -8.47 -0.02 -29.20
CA MET A 67 -9.81 0.42 -29.62
C MET A 67 -9.76 1.77 -30.34
N GLY A 68 -8.91 2.69 -29.87
CA GLY A 68 -8.63 3.95 -30.54
C GLY A 68 -8.15 3.75 -31.98
N ALA A 69 -7.14 2.90 -32.17
CA ALA A 69 -6.58 2.58 -33.47
C ALA A 69 -7.61 1.89 -34.40
N GLN A 70 -8.41 0.96 -33.87
CA GLN A 70 -9.50 0.33 -34.64
C GLN A 70 -10.55 1.36 -35.10
N GLY A 71 -10.89 2.32 -34.23
CA GLY A 71 -11.78 3.43 -34.58
C GLY A 71 -11.23 4.31 -35.70
N GLU A 72 -9.93 4.63 -35.66
CA GLU A 72 -9.25 5.39 -36.71
C GLU A 72 -9.19 4.63 -38.05
N GLU A 73 -8.90 3.32 -38.03
CA GLU A 73 -8.91 2.48 -39.24
C GLU A 73 -10.31 2.43 -39.86
N MET A 74 -11.35 2.24 -39.05
CA MET A 74 -12.74 2.21 -39.49
C MET A 74 -13.17 3.57 -40.05
N TRP A 75 -12.78 4.67 -39.40
CA TRP A 75 -13.04 6.02 -39.89
C TRP A 75 -12.38 6.27 -41.24
N THR A 76 -11.13 5.80 -41.42
CA THR A 76 -10.39 5.94 -42.67
C THR A 76 -11.03 5.15 -43.81
N GLN A 77 -11.47 3.90 -43.55
CA GLN A 77 -12.25 3.12 -44.53
C GLN A 77 -13.61 3.75 -44.85
N ALA A 78 -14.23 4.40 -43.88
CA ALA A 78 -15.52 5.05 -44.06
C ALA A 78 -15.49 6.37 -44.81
N GLN A 79 -14.32 7.00 -44.98
CA GLN A 79 -14.19 8.10 -45.94
C GLN A 79 -14.54 7.64 -47.37
N GLU A 80 -14.58 6.32 -47.62
CA GLU A 80 -15.09 5.71 -48.86
C GLU A 80 -16.61 5.40 -48.82
N GLY A 81 -17.28 5.52 -47.66
CA GLY A 81 -18.72 5.31 -47.45
C GLY A 81 -19.25 5.81 -46.09
N HIS A 82 -20.20 6.77 -46.12
CA HIS A 82 -20.61 7.64 -45.00
C HIS A 82 -20.97 6.98 -43.64
N ASP A 83 -21.59 5.79 -43.62
CA ASP A 83 -22.13 5.19 -42.37
C ASP A 83 -21.06 4.58 -41.45
N MET A 84 -19.93 4.13 -42.00
CA MET A 84 -18.85 3.55 -41.17
C MET A 84 -18.06 4.62 -40.39
N GLY A 85 -18.23 5.90 -40.75
CA GLY A 85 -17.37 6.99 -40.26
C GLY A 85 -17.78 7.44 -38.87
N THR A 86 -19.09 7.48 -38.63
CA THR A 86 -19.67 7.71 -37.30
C THR A 86 -19.30 6.60 -36.33
N GLN A 87 -19.36 5.34 -36.75
CA GLN A 87 -19.00 4.20 -35.89
C GLN A 87 -17.50 4.19 -35.53
N GLY A 88 -16.62 4.54 -36.48
CA GLY A 88 -15.20 4.69 -36.22
C GLY A 88 -14.87 5.81 -35.22
N GLN A 89 -15.56 6.96 -35.33
CA GLN A 89 -15.41 8.06 -34.36
C GLN A 89 -15.87 7.68 -32.96
N GLU A 90 -17.03 7.00 -32.84
CA GLU A 90 -17.54 6.53 -31.55
C GLU A 90 -16.58 5.53 -30.89
N MET A 91 -16.05 4.58 -31.67
CA MET A 91 -15.07 3.61 -31.19
C MET A 91 -13.76 4.28 -30.77
N GLY A 92 -13.28 5.25 -31.56
CA GLY A 92 -12.10 6.05 -31.22
C GLY A 92 -12.26 6.82 -29.91
N ALA A 93 -13.42 7.48 -29.73
CA ALA A 93 -13.75 8.19 -28.51
C ALA A 93 -13.83 7.26 -27.29
N HIS A 94 -14.41 6.06 -27.46
CA HIS A 94 -14.49 5.07 -26.38
C HIS A 94 -13.10 4.53 -26.00
N GLY A 95 -12.23 4.29 -26.99
CA GLY A 95 -10.83 3.93 -26.75
C GLY A 95 -10.08 4.97 -25.91
N VAL A 96 -10.27 6.25 -26.21
CA VAL A 96 -9.69 7.36 -25.42
C VAL A 96 -10.21 7.36 -23.98
N GLU A 97 -11.52 7.13 -23.79
CA GLU A 97 -12.13 7.07 -22.45
C GLU A 97 -11.55 5.91 -21.61
N ILE A 98 -11.49 4.70 -22.19
CA ILE A 98 -10.88 3.53 -21.55
C ILE A 98 -9.41 3.80 -21.23
N GLY A 99 -8.68 4.42 -22.17
CA GLY A 99 -7.29 4.84 -21.96
C GLY A 99 -7.12 5.76 -20.75
N ARG A 100 -8.02 6.73 -20.59
CA ARG A 100 -8.04 7.67 -19.46
C ARG A 100 -8.35 6.95 -18.14
N GLN A 101 -9.33 6.05 -18.13
CA GLN A 101 -9.65 5.24 -16.95
C GLN A 101 -8.46 4.37 -16.52
N GLY A 102 -7.76 3.75 -17.48
CA GLY A 102 -6.54 2.98 -17.19
C GLY A 102 -5.44 3.84 -16.54
N GLN A 103 -5.29 5.11 -16.96
CA GLN A 103 -4.35 6.03 -16.32
C GLN A 103 -4.76 6.39 -14.88
N GLU A 104 -6.04 6.64 -14.62
CA GLU A 104 -6.54 6.90 -13.27
C GLU A 104 -6.31 5.72 -12.33
N ILE A 105 -6.62 4.50 -12.78
CA ILE A 105 -6.39 3.27 -12.02
C ILE A 105 -4.89 3.09 -11.75
N ARG A 106 -4.03 3.36 -12.73
CA ARG A 106 -2.57 3.30 -12.52
C ARG A 106 -2.10 4.28 -11.45
N ALA A 107 -2.61 5.51 -11.47
CA ALA A 107 -2.30 6.51 -10.45
C ALA A 107 -2.73 6.06 -9.05
N GLN A 108 -3.92 5.48 -8.92
CA GLN A 108 -4.39 4.90 -7.65
C GLN A 108 -3.49 3.75 -7.17
N GLY A 109 -3.06 2.87 -8.08
CA GLY A 109 -2.12 1.80 -7.77
C GLY A 109 -0.78 2.33 -7.24
N HIS A 110 -0.27 3.42 -7.83
CA HIS A 110 0.94 4.08 -7.34
C HIS A 110 0.76 4.69 -5.95
N GLU A 111 -0.36 5.38 -5.70
CA GLU A 111 -0.66 5.98 -4.39
C GLU A 111 -0.79 4.92 -3.28
N MET A 112 -1.46 3.80 -3.58
CA MET A 112 -1.54 2.69 -2.65
C MET A 112 -0.16 2.06 -2.43
N GLY A 113 0.65 1.95 -3.48
CA GLY A 113 2.04 1.51 -3.40
C GLY A 113 2.89 2.36 -2.44
N THR A 114 2.77 3.70 -2.52
CA THR A 114 3.50 4.61 -1.63
C THR A 114 2.98 4.56 -0.20
N GLN A 115 1.66 4.46 0.00
CA GLN A 115 1.07 4.26 1.32
C GLN A 115 1.57 2.98 1.99
N GLY A 116 1.64 1.87 1.24
CA GLY A 116 2.18 0.61 1.76
C GLY A 116 3.64 0.73 2.20
N GLN A 117 4.47 1.45 1.44
CA GLN A 117 5.87 1.71 1.83
C GLN A 117 5.98 2.55 3.10
N GLU A 118 5.12 3.55 3.25
CA GLU A 118 5.10 4.41 4.43
C GLU A 118 4.67 3.65 5.69
N ILE A 119 3.61 2.84 5.61
CA ILE A 119 3.17 1.98 6.72
C ILE A 119 4.27 0.99 7.09
N LYS A 120 4.94 0.41 6.09
CA LYS A 120 6.07 -0.49 6.33
C LYS A 120 7.20 0.21 7.09
N ARG A 121 7.56 1.44 6.69
CA ARG A 121 8.59 2.25 7.36
C ARG A 121 8.20 2.54 8.82
N GLN A 122 6.95 2.94 9.06
CA GLN A 122 6.44 3.18 10.42
C GLN A 122 6.51 1.90 11.28
N GLY A 123 6.15 0.75 10.72
CA GLY A 123 6.30 -0.54 11.39
C GLY A 123 7.76 -0.85 11.76
N GLN A 124 8.71 -0.54 10.89
CA GLN A 124 10.14 -0.70 11.17
C GLN A 124 10.64 0.23 12.26
N GLU A 125 10.13 1.46 12.34
CA GLU A 125 10.49 2.42 13.39
C GLU A 125 9.93 2.03 14.75
N ILE A 126 8.75 1.42 14.79
CA ILE A 126 8.12 0.94 16.02
C ILE A 126 8.77 -0.36 16.51
N ALA A 127 9.30 -1.18 15.59
CA ALA A 127 9.99 -2.41 15.92
C ALA A 127 11.48 -2.23 16.30
N ALA A 128 12.03 -1.02 16.15
CA ALA A 128 13.43 -0.69 16.43
C ALA A 128 13.65 -0.22 17.87
#